data_AF-A0A8S2VJ47-F1
#
_entry.id   AF-A0A8S2VJ47-F1
#
_cell.length_a   1.000
_cell.length_b   1.000
_cell.length_c   1.000
_cell.angle_alpha   90.00
_cell.angle_beta   90.00
_cell.angle_gamma   90.00
#
_symmetry.space_group_name_H-M   'P 1'
#
loop_
_entity.id
_entity.type
_entity.pdbx_description
1 polymer ?
#
loop_
_entity_poly.entity_id
_entity_poly.type
_entity_poly.pdbx_seq_one_letter_code
_entity_poly.pdbx_strand_id
1 'polypeptide(L)' 'MPVRSAAAMCLIALINQNSFMYTSELEGNVTLGFRALDGSNYEVRCSVAKYLAALLAATQETNLNSNQSK' A
#
# COMPACT_ATOMS: atom_id res chain seq x y z
N MET A 1 -1.21 -4.81 17.05
CA MET A 1 -2.01 -6.05 16.94
C MET A 1 -1.35 -6.88 15.87
N PRO A 2 -0.70 -8.00 16.21
CA PRO A 2 0.23 -8.70 15.31
C PRO A 2 -0.41 -9.08 13.98
N VAL A 3 -1.66 -9.52 14.00
CA VAL A 3 -2.42 -9.94 12.81
C VAL A 3 -2.61 -8.80 11.81
N ARG A 4 -2.99 -7.59 12.26
CA ARG A 4 -3.14 -6.42 11.38
C ARG A 4 -1.81 -5.98 10.76
N SER A 5 -0.73 -6.05 11.55
CA SER A 5 0.63 -5.71 11.10
C SER A 5 1.11 -6.68 10.01
N ALA A 6 0.92 -7.99 10.22
CA ALA A 6 1.26 -9.03 9.25
C ALA A 6 0.43 -8.92 7.95
N ALA A 7 -0.87 -8.64 8.06
CA ALA A 7 -1.73 -8.44 6.90
C ALA A 7 -1.25 -7.27 6.02
N ALA A 8 -0.84 -6.15 6.63
CA ALA A 8 -0.27 -5.02 5.90
C ALA A 8 1.02 -5.42 5.14
N MET A 9 1.88 -6.24 5.74
CA MET A 9 3.09 -6.76 5.07
C MET A 9 2.76 -7.69 3.90
N CYS A 10 1.74 -8.54 4.02
CA CYS A 10 1.27 -9.37 2.91
C CYS A 10 0.74 -8.52 1.74
N LEU A 11 0.00 -7.45 2.04
CA LEU A 11 -0.50 -6.53 1.02
C LEU A 11 0.65 -5.79 0.31
N ILE A 12 1.72 -5.43 1.02
CA ILE A 12 2.93 -4.85 0.39
C ILE A 12 3.55 -5.82 -0.61
N ALA A 13 3.70 -7.10 -0.25
CA ALA A 13 4.20 -8.11 -1.18
C ALA A 13 3.30 -8.25 -2.41
N LEU A 14 1.98 -8.15 -2.22
CA LEU A 14 1.00 -8.26 -3.30
C LEU A 14 1.05 -7.10 -4.29
N ILE A 15 1.34 -5.87 -3.84
CA ILE A 15 1.47 -4.68 -4.71
C ILE A 15 2.52 -4.92 -5.80
N ASN A 16 3.62 -5.59 -5.48
CA ASN A 16 4.69 -5.90 -6.44
C ASN A 16 4.30 -6.97 -7.46
N GLN A 17 3.34 -7.84 -7.12
CA GLN A 17 2.90 -8.92 -8.00
C GLN A 17 1.74 -8.51 -8.92
N ASN A 18 0.91 -7.57 -8.49
CA ASN A 18 -0.35 -7.28 -9.15
C ASN A 18 -0.64 -5.79 -9.24
N SER A 19 -0.50 -5.24 -10.46
CA SER A 19 -0.77 -3.84 -10.76
C SER A 19 -2.22 -3.41 -10.48
N PHE A 20 -3.16 -4.36 -10.42
CA PHE A 20 -4.57 -4.12 -10.11
C PHE A 20 -4.78 -3.34 -8.81
N MET A 21 -3.92 -3.57 -7.81
CA MET A 21 -4.03 -2.97 -6.48
C MET A 21 -3.97 -1.43 -6.52
N TYR A 22 -3.16 -0.86 -7.42
CA TYR A 22 -2.94 0.58 -7.51
C TYR A 22 -3.57 1.23 -8.77
N THR A 23 -4.22 0.45 -9.64
CA THR A 23 -4.90 0.97 -10.84
C THR A 23 -6.42 1.03 -10.73
N SER A 24 -7.06 -0.02 -10.20
CA SER A 24 -8.53 -0.11 -10.11
C SER A 24 -9.04 0.02 -8.68
N GLU A 25 -8.30 -0.52 -7.72
CA GLU A 25 -8.73 -0.61 -6.32
C GLU A 25 -7.99 0.38 -5.40
N LEU A 26 -7.35 1.40 -5.96
CA LEU A 26 -6.52 2.34 -5.19
C LEU A 26 -7.30 3.00 -4.05
N GLU A 27 -8.48 3.56 -4.35
CA GLU A 27 -9.30 4.24 -3.36
C GLU A 27 -9.80 3.30 -2.25
N GLY A 28 -10.18 2.08 -2.63
CA GLY A 28 -10.61 1.04 -1.68
C GLY A 28 -9.48 0.62 -0.74
N ASN A 29 -8.29 0.39 -1.28
CA ASN A 29 -7.09 0.04 -0.53
C ASN A 29 -6.65 1.17 0.42
N VAL A 30 -6.69 2.43 -0.03
CA VAL A 30 -6.39 3.60 0.80
C VAL A 30 -7.42 3.77 1.92
N THR A 31 -8.71 3.65 1.61
CA THR A 31 -9.79 3.73 2.59
C THR A 31 -9.68 2.64 3.65
N LEU A 32 -9.38 1.40 3.24
CA LEU A 32 -9.13 0.29 4.15
C LEU A 32 -7.93 0.57 5.06
N GLY A 33 -6.84 1.13 4.51
CA GLY A 33 -5.68 1.56 5.27
C GLY A 33 -6.02 2.58 6.36
N PHE A 34 -6.77 3.64 6.02
CA PHE A 34 -7.19 4.64 7.01
C PHE A 34 -8.10 4.05 8.09
N ARG A 35 -9.03 3.17 7.72
CA ARG A 35 -9.87 2.45 8.70
C ARG A 35 -9.02 1.55 9.62
N ALA A 36 -7.98 0.93 9.09
CA ALA A 36 -7.07 0.09 9.88
C ALA A 36 -6.25 0.88 10.92
N LEU A 37 -6.12 2.20 10.76
CA LEU A 37 -5.46 3.09 11.73
C LEU A 37 -6.33 3.39 12.95
N ASP A 38 -7.66 3.31 12.82
CA ASP A 38 -8.57 3.60 13.91
C ASP A 38 -8.44 2.57 15.05
N GLY A 39 -8.40 3.06 16.29
CA GLY A 39 -8.15 2.25 17.49
C GLY A 39 -6.87 1.39 17.45
N SER A 40 -5.91 1.70 16.57
CA SER A 40 -4.70 0.90 16.36
C SER A 40 -3.52 1.35 17.23
N ASN A 41 -2.60 0.42 17.48
CA ASN A 41 -1.37 0.69 18.21
C ASN A 41 -0.23 1.13 17.28
N TYR A 42 0.85 1.65 17.87
CA TYR A 42 1.99 2.22 17.14
C TYR A 42 2.53 1.31 16.03
N GLU A 43 2.72 0.02 16.34
CA GLU A 43 3.23 -0.97 15.38
C GLU A 43 2.35 -1.06 14.12
N VAL A 44 1.03 -1.17 14.29
CA VAL A 44 0.09 -1.22 13.15
C VAL A 44 0.13 0.08 12.36
N ARG A 45 0.25 1.23 13.02
CA ARG A 45 0.36 2.53 12.33
C ARG A 45 1.60 2.58 11.45
N CYS A 46 2.75 2.11 11.95
CA CYS A 46 3.97 2.02 11.15
C CYS A 46 3.83 1.07 9.95
N SER A 47 3.22 -0.11 10.16
CA SER A 47 3.02 -1.10 9.10
C SER A 47 2.07 -0.61 8.02
N VAL A 48 0.95 0.02 8.41
CA VAL A 48 -0.02 0.61 7.48
C VAL A 48 0.56 1.81 6.74
N ALA A 49 1.36 2.65 7.40
CA ALA A 49 2.04 3.77 6.74
C ALA A 49 3.01 3.28 5.65
N LYS A 50 3.78 2.22 5.91
CA LYS A 50 4.65 1.58 4.91
C LYS A 50 3.83 1.04 3.72
N TYR A 51 2.70 0.41 4.00
CA TYR A 51 1.80 -0.10 2.98
C TYR A 51 1.22 1.02 2.09
N LEU A 52 0.71 2.11 2.68
CA LEU A 52 0.21 3.25 1.93
C LEU A 52 1.31 3.92 1.11
N ALA A 53 2.52 4.04 1.66
CA ALA A 53 3.67 4.57 0.94
C ALA A 53 4.02 3.70 -0.27
N ALA A 54 4.08 2.37 -0.12
CA ALA A 54 4.35 1.44 -1.21
C ALA A 54 3.26 1.49 -2.30
N LEU A 55 1.99 1.55 -1.88
CA LEU A 55 0.85 1.63 -2.79
C LEU A 55 0.89 2.90 -3.63
N LEU A 56 1.14 4.06 -3.00
CA LEU A 56 1.25 5.33 -3.69
C LEU A 56 2.51 5.39 -4.56
N ALA A 57 3.64 4.85 -4.11
CA ALA A 57 4.86 4.77 -4.92
C ALA A 57 4.64 3.96 -6.20
N ALA A 58 3.93 2.83 -6.11
CA ALA A 58 3.61 2.00 -7.28
C ALA A 58 2.77 2.73 -8.34
N THR A 59 1.88 3.65 -7.93
CA THR A 59 1.16 4.52 -8.88
C THR A 59 2.10 5.41 -9.69
N GLN A 60 3.19 5.87 -9.08
CA GLN A 60 4.17 6.78 -9.67
C GLN A 60 5.26 6.05 -10.46
N GLU A 61 5.60 4.81 -10.08
CA GLU A 61 6.60 3.99 -10.78
C GLU A 61 6.17 3.67 -12.23
N THR A 62 4.86 3.57 -12.47
CA THR A 62 4.28 3.52 -13.82
C THR A 62 4.64 4.77 -14.66
N ASN A 63 4.81 5.93 -14.02
CA ASN A 63 5.20 7.20 -14.66
C ASN A 63 6.73 7.43 -14.73
N LEU A 64 7.54 6.71 -13.95
CA LEU A 64 8.99 6.84 -14.00
C LEU A 64 9.61 6.03 -15.15
N ASN A 65 9.06 4.84 -15.44
CA ASN A 65 9.51 4.02 -16.57
C ASN A 65 9.19 4.62 -17.95
N SER A 66 8.18 5.50 -18.06
CA SER A 66 7.89 6.23 -19.29
C SER A 66 8.91 7.35 -19.60
N ASN A 67 9.69 7.79 -18.60
CA ASN A 67 10.73 8.81 -18.75
C ASN A 67 12.16 8.25 -18.93
N GLN A 68 12.35 6.93 -18.86
CA GLN A 68 13.64 6.29 -19.18
C GLN A 68 13.77 5.82 -20.64
N SER A 69 12.73 6.03 -21.47
CA SER A 69 12.72 5.69 -22.91
C SER A 69 12.64 6.92 -23.83
N LYS A 70 13.13 8.08 -23.39
CA LYS A 70 13.29 9.27 -24.24
C LYS A 70 14.70 9.84 -24.11
#